data_AF-A0A0R0LXW9-F1
#
_entry.id   AF-A0A0R0LXW9-F1
#
_cell.length_a   1.000
_cell.length_b   1.000
_cell.length_c   1.000
_cell.angle_alpha   90.00
_cell.angle_beta   90.00
_cell.angle_gamma   90.00
#
_symmetry.space_group_name_H-M   'P 1'
#
loop_
_entity.id
_entity.type
_entity.pdbx_description
1 polymer ?
#
loop_
_entity_poly.entity_id
_entity_poly.type
_entity_poly.pdbx_seq_one_letter_code
_entity_poly.pdbx_strand_id
1 'polypeptide(L)'
;MLILIFSLISSICCLIYPLSATRPLKEFTCNVLANQMMQGSVLAIGGLNCKYAITIESDEDKRAVFHKADVSFDEPNHFIVVNQDPKLYRIFIEAYKIEENVHFEPGKFKFSFNTKFNTFDKDVAKAHAVEPAMKQLLEFEKLLHTTLLKMDVKRNKLLQMIKSQRSLFISVSYLSFFLFLCFFIANVIQLRRAKQFFRSKKLL
;
A
#
# COMPACT_ATOMS: atom_id res chain seq x y z
N MET A 1 -27.57 20.37 0.07
CA MET A 1 -26.77 20.10 -1.14
C MET A 1 -25.41 19.61 -0.66
N LEU A 2 -25.10 18.32 -0.81
CA LEU A 2 -23.85 17.73 -0.31
C LEU A 2 -22.88 17.67 -1.50
N ILE A 3 -21.92 18.58 -1.56
CA ILE A 3 -20.89 18.61 -2.62
C ILE A 3 -19.76 17.68 -2.17
N LEU A 4 -19.66 16.49 -2.76
CA LEU A 4 -18.51 15.60 -2.57
C LEU A 4 -17.43 15.98 -3.58
N ILE A 5 -16.47 16.79 -3.14
CA ILE A 5 -15.27 17.13 -3.93
C ILE A 5 -14.27 15.97 -3.78
N PHE A 6 -14.29 15.02 -4.70
CA PHE A 6 -13.24 14.01 -4.82
C PHE A 6 -12.18 14.52 -5.80
N SER A 7 -11.07 15.01 -5.27
CA SER A 7 -9.89 15.32 -6.09
C SER A 7 -8.72 14.43 -5.64
N LEU A 8 -8.05 13.84 -6.63
CA LEU A 8 -6.65 13.35 -6.64
C LEU A 8 -6.27 11.90 -6.32
N ILE A 9 -7.16 10.99 -5.91
CA ILE A 9 -6.82 9.56 -5.82
C ILE A 9 -8.01 8.77 -6.33
N SER A 10 -7.79 7.78 -7.21
CA SER A 10 -8.79 6.79 -7.67
C SER A 10 -9.83 6.54 -6.58
N SER A 11 -10.98 7.21 -6.66
CA SER A 11 -11.97 7.20 -5.59
C SER A 11 -12.95 6.09 -5.89
N ILE A 12 -12.88 5.01 -5.12
CA ILE A 12 -13.91 3.99 -5.12
C ILE A 12 -14.98 4.46 -4.15
N CYS A 13 -16.10 4.93 -4.69
CA CYS A 13 -17.27 5.28 -3.92
C CYS A 13 -18.29 4.15 -4.06
N CYS A 14 -18.70 3.54 -2.95
CA CYS A 14 -19.79 2.57 -2.92
C CYS A 14 -20.77 3.00 -1.83
N LEU A 15 -21.96 3.47 -2.23
CA LEU A 15 -22.94 4.04 -1.31
C LEU A 15 -24.33 3.46 -1.58
N ILE A 16 -25.08 3.25 -0.49
CA ILE A 16 -26.48 2.83 -0.55
C ILE A 16 -27.33 4.04 -0.22
N TYR A 17 -28.25 4.37 -1.12
CA TYR A 17 -29.13 5.53 -0.99
C TYR A 17 -30.59 5.10 -0.98
N PRO A 18 -31.38 5.55 0.01
CA PRO A 18 -32.83 5.49 -0.07
C PRO A 18 -33.36 6.58 -0.99
N LEU A 19 -34.35 6.25 -1.82
CA LEU A 19 -35.13 7.21 -2.58
C LEU A 19 -36.47 7.47 -1.87
N SER A 20 -36.99 8.69 -1.98
CA SER A 20 -38.29 9.05 -1.41
C SER A 20 -39.33 9.12 -2.51
N ALA A 21 -40.56 8.68 -2.23
CA ALA A 21 -41.68 8.80 -3.18
C ALA A 21 -41.96 10.26 -3.60
N THR A 22 -41.61 11.23 -2.75
CA THR A 22 -41.80 12.67 -3.03
C THR A 22 -40.72 13.27 -3.94
N ARG A 23 -39.54 12.63 -4.01
CA ARG A 23 -38.40 13.03 -4.84
C ARG A 23 -37.69 11.76 -5.30
N PRO A 24 -38.23 11.05 -6.31
CA PRO A 24 -37.68 9.79 -6.76
C PRO A 24 -36.47 10.00 -7.68
N LEU A 25 -35.70 11.07 -7.50
CA LEU A 25 -34.53 11.41 -8.29
C LEU A 25 -33.36 11.69 -7.35
N LYS A 26 -32.22 11.06 -7.64
CA LYS A 26 -30.94 11.38 -7.00
C LYS A 26 -29.92 11.80 -8.03
N GLU A 27 -29.28 12.94 -7.77
CA GLU A 27 -28.22 13.50 -8.60
C GLU A 27 -26.86 13.38 -7.90
N PHE A 28 -25.84 13.02 -8.69
CA PHE A 28 -24.44 13.05 -8.33
C PHE A 28 -23.66 13.88 -9.34
N THR A 29 -22.68 14.65 -8.87
CA THR A 29 -21.78 15.43 -9.72
C THR A 29 -20.37 14.89 -9.57
N CYS A 30 -19.69 14.66 -10.69
CA CYS A 30 -18.36 14.07 -10.73
C CYS A 30 -17.48 14.83 -11.72
N ASN A 31 -16.37 15.40 -11.24
CA ASN A 31 -15.37 16.01 -12.09
C ASN A 31 -14.38 14.93 -12.56
N VAL A 32 -14.23 14.79 -13.88
CA VAL A 32 -13.40 13.76 -14.50
C VAL A 32 -12.29 14.44 -15.27
N LEU A 33 -11.05 14.04 -14.99
CA LEU A 33 -9.89 14.61 -15.67
C LEU A 33 -9.77 14.08 -17.10
N ALA A 34 -8.93 14.75 -17.88
CA ALA A 34 -8.56 14.29 -19.21
C ALA A 34 -8.01 12.86 -19.17
N ASN A 35 -8.28 12.10 -20.24
CA ASN A 35 -7.80 10.72 -20.42
C ASN A 35 -8.16 9.75 -19.29
N GLN A 36 -9.28 10.01 -18.59
CA GLN A 36 -9.82 9.09 -17.59
C GLN A 36 -11.06 8.39 -18.11
N MET A 37 -11.27 7.16 -17.65
CA MET A 37 -12.52 6.43 -17.80
C MET A 37 -13.29 6.45 -16.48
N MET A 38 -14.57 6.76 -16.56
CA MET A 38 -15.54 6.50 -15.51
C MET A 38 -16.04 5.08 -15.64
N GLN A 39 -16.09 4.35 -14.53
CA GLN A 39 -16.68 3.04 -14.45
C GLN A 39 -17.52 2.94 -13.19
N GLY A 40 -18.68 2.29 -13.28
CA GLY A 40 -19.55 2.17 -12.13
C GLY A 40 -20.61 1.10 -12.31
N SER A 41 -21.40 0.92 -11.26
CA SER A 41 -22.57 0.06 -11.30
C SER A 41 -23.69 0.60 -10.43
N VAL A 42 -24.92 0.30 -10.85
CA VAL A 42 -26.14 0.59 -10.09
C VAL A 42 -26.89 -0.71 -9.88
N LEU A 43 -27.23 -0.99 -8.63
CA LEU A 43 -28.08 -2.12 -8.26
C LEU A 43 -29.29 -1.58 -7.52
N ALA A 44 -30.48 -1.83 -8.05
CA ALA A 44 -31.73 -1.52 -7.37
C ALA A 44 -31.96 -2.54 -6.24
N ILE A 45 -32.33 -2.08 -5.05
CA ILE A 45 -32.51 -2.90 -3.85
C ILE A 45 -33.89 -2.58 -3.26
N GLY A 46 -34.85 -3.45 -3.58
CA GLY A 46 -36.23 -3.36 -3.13
C GLY A 46 -37.01 -2.16 -3.71
N GLY A 47 -38.28 -2.10 -3.36
CA GLY A 47 -39.25 -1.14 -3.88
C GLY A 47 -40.49 -1.84 -4.43
N LEU A 48 -41.60 -1.11 -4.50
CA LEU A 48 -42.89 -1.60 -4.96
C LEU A 48 -43.35 -0.77 -6.16
N ASN A 49 -43.77 -1.45 -7.23
CA ASN A 49 -44.26 -0.80 -8.45
C ASN A 49 -43.30 0.28 -9.01
N CYS A 50 -41.99 0.04 -8.89
CA CYS A 50 -40.97 0.99 -9.31
C CYS A 50 -39.94 0.32 -10.22
N LYS A 51 -39.43 1.08 -11.18
CA LYS A 51 -38.21 0.77 -11.93
C LYS A 51 -37.28 1.96 -11.87
N TYR A 52 -36.00 1.75 -12.16
CA TYR A 52 -35.02 2.81 -12.16
C TYR A 52 -34.48 3.06 -13.56
N ALA A 53 -34.18 4.32 -13.84
CA ALA A 53 -33.43 4.78 -14.99
C ALA A 53 -32.13 5.45 -14.52
N ILE A 54 -31.07 5.24 -15.28
CA ILE A 54 -29.76 5.86 -15.05
C ILE A 54 -29.46 6.73 -16.28
N THR A 55 -29.15 8.00 -16.04
CA THR A 55 -28.71 8.91 -17.09
C THR A 55 -27.42 9.59 -16.64
N ILE A 56 -26.41 9.57 -17.50
CA ILE A 56 -25.14 10.28 -17.30
C ILE A 56 -25.04 11.33 -18.38
N GLU A 57 -24.93 12.58 -17.96
CA GLU A 57 -24.88 13.74 -18.83
C GLU A 57 -23.59 14.52 -18.59
N SER A 58 -23.01 15.06 -19.66
CA SER A 58 -21.98 16.08 -19.53
C SER A 58 -22.65 17.43 -19.26
N ASP A 59 -22.18 18.16 -18.24
CA ASP A 59 -22.74 19.47 -17.89
C ASP A 59 -22.52 20.53 -18.98
N GLU A 60 -21.39 20.43 -19.69
CA GLU A 60 -21.00 21.37 -20.75
C GLU A 60 -21.79 21.12 -22.03
N ASP A 61 -21.83 19.86 -22.48
CA ASP A 61 -22.48 19.49 -23.75
C ASP A 61 -24.01 19.33 -23.61
N LYS A 62 -24.51 19.22 -22.37
CA LYS A 62 -25.91 18.88 -22.02
C LYS A 62 -26.44 17.66 -22.78
N ARG A 63 -25.54 16.74 -23.13
CA ARG A 63 -25.85 15.51 -23.86
C ARG A 63 -25.70 14.32 -22.93
N ALA A 64 -26.68 13.43 -22.98
CA ALA A 64 -26.60 12.13 -22.34
C ALA A 64 -25.53 11.29 -23.05
N VAL A 65 -24.48 10.96 -22.30
CA VAL A 65 -23.39 10.08 -22.76
C VAL A 65 -23.71 8.62 -22.45
N PHE A 66 -24.56 8.38 -21.46
CA PHE A 66 -25.10 7.06 -21.16
C PHE A 66 -26.54 7.19 -20.67
N HIS A 67 -27.41 6.33 -21.16
CA HIS A 67 -28.77 6.19 -20.65
C HIS A 67 -29.15 4.71 -20.63
N LYS A 68 -29.70 4.27 -19.50
CA LYS A 68 -30.27 2.93 -19.36
C LYS A 68 -31.57 2.99 -18.57
N ALA A 69 -32.67 2.65 -19.23
CA ALA A 69 -33.97 2.44 -18.60
C ALA A 69 -34.11 1.01 -18.07
N ASP A 70 -35.13 0.78 -17.24
CA ASP A 70 -35.52 -0.53 -16.72
C ASP A 70 -34.37 -1.30 -16.01
N VAL A 71 -33.68 -0.65 -15.07
CA VAL A 71 -32.62 -1.27 -14.27
C VAL A 71 -33.19 -2.44 -13.44
N SER A 72 -32.56 -3.61 -13.59
CA SER A 72 -32.90 -4.85 -12.86
C SER A 72 -32.62 -4.77 -11.36
N PHE A 73 -33.45 -5.46 -10.58
CA PHE A 73 -33.27 -5.61 -9.12
C PHE A 73 -32.26 -6.71 -8.76
N ASP A 74 -32.09 -7.70 -9.62
CA ASP A 74 -31.31 -8.90 -9.29
C ASP A 74 -29.84 -8.78 -9.71
N GLU A 75 -29.54 -7.90 -10.67
CA GLU A 75 -28.21 -7.78 -11.26
C GLU A 75 -27.69 -6.34 -11.28
N PRO A 76 -26.39 -6.14 -10.98
CA PRO A 76 -25.76 -4.83 -11.05
C PRO A 76 -25.64 -4.37 -12.51
N ASN A 77 -26.13 -3.16 -12.77
CA ASN A 77 -26.08 -2.55 -14.08
C ASN A 77 -24.80 -1.73 -14.23
N HIS A 78 -23.84 -2.25 -14.98
CA HIS A 78 -22.53 -1.64 -15.18
C HIS A 78 -22.54 -0.59 -16.29
N PHE A 79 -21.74 0.46 -16.13
CA PHE A 79 -21.48 1.46 -17.16
C PHE A 79 -19.99 1.81 -17.22
N ILE A 80 -19.51 2.12 -18.42
CA ILE A 80 -18.16 2.61 -18.68
C ILE A 80 -18.28 3.78 -19.66
N VAL A 81 -17.65 4.91 -19.32
CA VAL A 81 -17.60 6.11 -20.17
C VAL A 81 -16.15 6.57 -20.24
N VAL A 82 -15.62 6.69 -21.45
CA VAL A 82 -14.25 7.16 -21.70
C VAL A 82 -14.28 8.65 -21.97
N ASN A 83 -13.41 9.40 -21.29
CA ASN A 83 -13.33 10.84 -21.38
C ASN A 83 -11.95 11.27 -21.88
N GLN A 84 -11.93 12.09 -22.93
CA GLN A 84 -10.68 12.62 -23.52
C GLN A 84 -10.29 13.94 -22.87
N ASP A 85 -11.23 14.88 -22.75
CA ASP A 85 -11.04 16.22 -22.20
C ASP A 85 -11.56 16.33 -20.75
N PRO A 86 -11.04 17.22 -19.90
CA PRO A 86 -11.57 17.37 -18.54
C PRO A 86 -13.03 17.86 -18.60
N LYS A 87 -13.96 17.11 -18.00
CA LYS A 87 -15.40 17.40 -18.06
C LYS A 87 -16.08 17.12 -16.73
N LEU A 88 -17.10 17.93 -16.44
CA LEU A 88 -18.03 17.69 -15.33
C LEU A 88 -19.20 16.83 -15.81
N TYR A 89 -19.43 15.71 -15.14
CA TYR A 89 -20.55 14.81 -15.40
C TYR A 89 -21.59 14.88 -14.28
N ARG A 90 -22.86 14.82 -14.68
CA ARG A 90 -24.02 14.69 -13.80
C ARG A 90 -24.64 13.32 -14.00
N ILE A 91 -24.84 12.60 -12.90
CA ILE A 91 -25.42 11.26 -12.91
C ILE A 91 -26.76 11.33 -12.20
N PHE A 92 -27.81 11.00 -12.94
CA PHE A 92 -29.19 10.96 -12.49
C PHE A 92 -29.62 9.51 -12.33
N ILE A 93 -30.13 9.18 -11.15
CA ILE A 93 -30.78 7.90 -10.88
C ILE A 93 -32.21 8.23 -10.48
N GLU A 94 -33.14 7.90 -11.35
CA GLU A 94 -34.56 8.20 -11.21
C GLU A 94 -35.36 6.92 -11.03
N ALA A 95 -36.29 6.88 -10.08
CA ALA A 95 -37.29 5.84 -9.96
C ALA A 95 -38.60 6.31 -10.59
N TYR A 96 -39.16 5.53 -11.51
CA TYR A 96 -40.46 5.79 -12.12
C TYR A 96 -41.45 4.66 -11.82
N LYS A 97 -42.72 5.02 -11.85
CA LYS A 97 -43.85 4.14 -11.57
C LYS A 97 -44.15 3.27 -12.79
N ILE A 98 -44.43 1.98 -12.58
CA ILE A 98 -44.74 1.04 -13.68
C ILE A 98 -46.23 1.11 -14.04
N GLU A 99 -47.10 1.03 -13.02
CA GLU A 99 -48.56 1.01 -13.17
C GLU A 99 -49.21 2.13 -12.38
N GLU A 100 -50.06 2.94 -13.01
CA GLU A 100 -50.66 4.15 -12.39
C GLU A 100 -51.53 3.87 -11.15
N ASN A 101 -52.17 2.70 -11.07
CA ASN A 101 -53.15 2.39 -10.03
C ASN A 101 -52.60 1.61 -8.83
N VAL A 102 -51.32 1.23 -8.86
CA VAL A 102 -50.67 0.50 -7.76
C VAL A 102 -49.86 1.48 -6.89
N HIS A 103 -49.83 1.25 -5.58
CA HIS A 103 -49.04 2.06 -4.65
C HIS A 103 -47.57 2.10 -5.09
N PHE A 104 -46.98 3.30 -5.13
CA PHE A 104 -45.59 3.51 -5.56
C PHE A 104 -44.72 3.75 -4.35
N GLU A 105 -43.75 2.87 -4.13
CA GLU A 105 -42.76 3.01 -3.06
C GLU A 105 -41.37 2.77 -3.65
N PRO A 106 -40.59 3.83 -3.90
CA PRO A 106 -39.21 3.66 -4.35
C PRO A 106 -38.40 3.07 -3.19
N GLY A 107 -37.63 2.03 -3.50
CA GLY A 107 -36.75 1.39 -2.52
C GLY A 107 -35.41 2.09 -2.40
N LYS A 108 -34.36 1.28 -2.30
CA LYS A 108 -32.98 1.75 -2.19
C LYS A 108 -32.23 1.41 -3.47
N PHE A 109 -31.13 2.10 -3.71
CA PHE A 109 -30.17 1.68 -4.72
C PHE A 109 -28.76 1.70 -4.15
N LYS A 110 -27.93 0.79 -4.64
CA LYS A 110 -26.49 0.77 -4.40
C LYS A 110 -25.80 1.34 -5.63
N PHE A 111 -25.05 2.41 -5.43
CA PHE A 111 -24.27 3.08 -6.45
C PHE A 111 -22.78 2.86 -6.18
N SER A 112 -22.09 2.31 -7.17
CA SER A 112 -20.64 2.16 -7.19
C SER A 112 -20.06 3.01 -8.31
N PHE A 113 -19.05 3.82 -8.02
CA PHE A 113 -18.40 4.68 -8.98
C PHE A 113 -16.89 4.71 -8.74
N ASN A 114 -16.14 4.69 -9.82
CA ASN A 114 -14.69 4.77 -9.81
C ASN A 114 -14.18 5.44 -11.09
N THR A 115 -13.17 6.30 -10.97
CA THR A 115 -12.43 6.86 -12.10
C THR A 115 -11.03 6.27 -12.16
N LYS A 116 -10.63 5.84 -13.36
CA LYS A 116 -9.28 5.34 -13.64
C LYS A 116 -8.72 6.04 -14.86
N PHE A 117 -7.41 6.16 -14.97
CA PHE A 117 -6.81 6.56 -16.25
C PHE A 117 -7.15 5.53 -17.32
N ASN A 118 -7.37 6.00 -18.55
CA ASN A 118 -7.64 5.14 -19.69
C ASN A 118 -6.37 4.40 -20.08
N THR A 119 -6.07 3.30 -19.39
CA THR A 119 -4.89 2.48 -19.68
C THR A 119 -5.03 1.63 -20.94
N PHE A 120 -6.17 1.70 -21.64
CA PHE A 120 -6.30 1.13 -22.98
C PHE A 120 -5.56 1.97 -24.03
N ASP A 121 -5.40 3.27 -23.77
CA ASP A 121 -4.53 4.11 -24.58
C ASP A 121 -3.06 3.90 -24.15
N LYS A 122 -2.22 3.51 -25.11
CA LYS A 122 -0.82 3.19 -24.88
C LYS A 122 -0.04 4.40 -24.39
N ASP A 123 -0.35 5.60 -24.87
CA ASP A 123 0.40 6.81 -24.52
C ASP A 123 0.04 7.27 -23.11
N VAL A 124 -1.24 7.19 -22.75
CA VAL A 124 -1.73 7.48 -21.39
C VAL A 124 -1.20 6.43 -20.40
N ALA A 125 -1.23 5.15 -20.77
CA ALA A 125 -0.68 4.07 -19.95
C ALA A 125 0.83 4.26 -19.71
N LYS A 126 1.58 4.64 -20.76
CA LYS A 126 3.01 4.91 -20.65
C LYS A 126 3.29 6.06 -19.69
N ALA A 127 2.63 7.20 -19.88
CA ALA A 127 2.86 8.41 -19.09
C ALA A 127 2.41 8.29 -17.63
N HIS A 128 1.25 7.68 -17.36
CA HIS A 128 0.65 7.68 -16.03
C HIS A 128 0.85 6.40 -15.23
N ALA A 129 1.17 5.27 -15.85
CA ALA A 129 1.38 4.00 -15.15
C ALA A 129 2.81 3.47 -15.31
N VAL A 130 3.33 3.37 -16.53
CA VAL A 130 4.61 2.68 -16.80
C VAL A 130 5.82 3.51 -16.39
N GLU A 131 5.91 4.78 -16.83
CA GLU A 131 7.04 5.64 -16.51
C GLU A 131 7.19 5.92 -15.01
N PRO A 132 6.13 6.23 -14.25
CA PRO A 132 6.23 6.40 -12.80
C PRO A 132 6.69 5.12 -12.10
N ALA A 133 6.16 3.96 -12.50
CA ALA A 133 6.56 2.67 -11.94
C ALA A 133 8.04 2.37 -12.24
N MET A 134 8.49 2.63 -13.47
CA MET A 134 9.88 2.45 -13.88
C MET A 134 10.82 3.39 -13.12
N LYS A 135 10.41 4.64 -12.89
CA LYS A 135 11.17 5.60 -12.06
C LYS A 135 11.30 5.12 -10.62
N GLN A 136 10.21 4.66 -10.01
CA GLN A 136 10.24 4.10 -8.65
C GLN A 136 11.13 2.85 -8.58
N LEU A 137 11.10 1.99 -9.61
CA LEU A 137 11.95 0.82 -9.68
C LEU A 137 13.44 1.19 -9.77
N LEU A 138 13.79 2.19 -10.59
CA LEU A 138 15.15 2.70 -10.70
C LEU A 138 15.64 3.33 -9.39
N GLU A 139 14.78 4.06 -8.67
CA GLU A 139 15.12 4.59 -7.35
C GLU A 139 15.34 3.47 -6.34
N PHE A 140 14.50 2.43 -6.36
CA PHE A 140 14.66 1.25 -5.52
C PHE A 140 15.96 0.49 -5.82
N GLU A 141 16.31 0.32 -7.09
CA GLU A 141 17.58 -0.29 -7.51
C GLU A 141 18.80 0.49 -6.98
N LYS A 142 18.78 1.82 -7.10
CA LYS A 142 19.84 2.68 -6.56
C LYS A 142 19.98 2.54 -5.04
N LEU A 143 18.85 2.44 -4.32
CA LEU A 143 18.85 2.24 -2.87
C LEU A 143 19.40 0.87 -2.49
N LEU A 144 19.04 -0.19 -3.22
CA LEU A 144 19.60 -1.53 -3.03
C LEU A 144 21.10 -1.53 -3.24
N HIS A 145 21.58 -0.97 -4.35
CA HIS A 145 23.01 -0.89 -4.65
C HIS A 145 23.78 -0.13 -3.56
N THR A 146 23.25 1.00 -3.10
CA THR A 146 23.84 1.77 -2.01
C THR A 146 23.88 0.98 -0.70
N THR A 147 22.85 0.19 -0.43
CA THR A 147 22.77 -0.66 0.77
C THR A 147 23.79 -1.80 0.71
N LEU A 148 23.95 -2.44 -0.44
CA LEU A 148 24.96 -3.48 -0.66
C LEU A 148 26.38 -2.94 -0.42
N LEU A 149 26.71 -1.77 -0.98
CA LEU A 149 28.02 -1.14 -0.73
C LEU A 149 28.24 -0.85 0.76
N LYS A 150 27.21 -0.34 1.46
CA LYS A 150 27.29 -0.10 2.91
C LYS A 150 27.47 -1.40 3.69
N MET A 151 26.81 -2.48 3.28
CA MET A 151 26.95 -3.80 3.89
C MET A 151 28.37 -4.36 3.69
N ASP A 152 28.96 -4.22 2.51
CA ASP A 152 30.32 -4.68 2.25
C ASP A 152 31.35 -3.90 3.07
N VAL A 153 31.19 -2.58 3.19
CA VAL A 153 32.06 -1.79 4.07
C VAL A 153 31.93 -2.23 5.54
N LYS A 154 30.71 -2.48 6.03
CA LYS A 154 30.48 -2.99 7.39
C LYS A 154 31.06 -4.38 7.58
N ARG A 155 30.90 -5.28 6.60
CA ARG A 155 31.47 -6.62 6.60
C ARG A 155 33.00 -6.57 6.73
N ASN A 156 33.65 -5.73 5.92
CA ASN A 156 35.09 -5.55 5.97
C ASN A 156 35.57 -5.01 7.32
N LYS A 157 34.85 -4.03 7.89
CA LYS A 157 35.12 -3.53 9.25
C LYS A 157 34.97 -4.63 10.32
N LEU A 158 33.92 -5.44 10.25
CA LEU A 158 33.71 -6.57 11.16
C LEU A 158 34.84 -7.59 11.05
N LEU A 159 35.26 -7.96 9.84
CA LEU A 159 36.37 -8.89 9.63
C LEU A 159 37.68 -8.35 10.20
N GLN A 160 37.97 -7.06 10.01
CA GLN A 160 39.13 -6.40 10.62
C GLN A 160 39.05 -6.42 12.16
N MET A 161 37.88 -6.11 12.73
CA MET A 161 37.65 -6.15 14.17
C MET A 161 37.84 -7.55 14.75
N ILE A 162 37.29 -8.58 14.10
CA ILE A 162 37.47 -9.99 14.49
C ILE A 162 38.95 -10.37 14.46
N LYS A 163 39.70 -9.98 13.41
CA LYS A 163 41.14 -10.25 13.31
C LYS A 163 41.91 -9.55 14.44
N SER A 164 41.58 -8.31 14.76
CA SER A 164 42.18 -7.56 15.86
C SER A 164 41.90 -8.21 17.22
N GLN A 165 40.64 -8.60 17.48
CA GLN A 165 40.26 -9.28 18.72
C GLN A 165 40.97 -10.64 18.86
N ARG A 166 41.08 -11.40 17.77
CA ARG A 166 41.83 -12.67 17.78
C ARG A 166 43.30 -12.45 18.14
N SER A 167 43.93 -11.40 17.60
CA SER A 167 45.31 -11.04 17.96
C SER A 167 45.44 -10.70 19.44
N LEU A 168 44.53 -9.89 19.98
CA LEU A 168 44.53 -9.53 21.41
C LEU A 168 44.37 -10.77 22.29
N PHE A 169 43.43 -11.66 21.94
CA PHE A 169 43.21 -12.90 22.70
C PHE A 169 44.48 -13.76 22.72
N ILE A 170 45.13 -13.94 21.56
CA ILE A 170 46.38 -14.69 21.45
C ILE A 170 47.48 -14.06 22.33
N SER A 171 47.64 -12.73 22.27
CA SER A 171 48.64 -12.03 23.10
C SER A 171 48.39 -12.20 24.60
N VAL A 172 47.14 -12.07 25.05
CA VAL A 172 46.77 -12.26 26.46
C VAL A 172 47.01 -13.72 26.89
N SER A 173 46.67 -14.70 26.04
CA SER A 173 46.94 -16.12 26.33
C SER A 173 48.43 -16.40 26.48
N TYR A 174 49.30 -15.87 25.61
CA TYR A 174 50.75 -16.04 25.73
C TYR A 174 51.31 -15.40 27.00
N LEU A 175 50.86 -14.19 27.34
CA LEU A 175 51.29 -13.50 28.56
C LEU A 175 50.87 -14.29 29.82
N SER A 176 49.64 -14.81 29.84
CA SER A 176 49.14 -15.63 30.94
C SER A 176 49.95 -16.92 31.11
N PHE A 177 50.26 -17.61 30.00
CA PHE A 177 51.10 -18.81 30.03
C PHE A 177 52.53 -18.52 30.52
N PHE A 178 53.11 -17.39 30.10
CA PHE A 178 54.43 -16.98 30.54
C PHE A 178 54.47 -16.68 32.05
N LEU A 179 53.48 -15.93 32.56
CA LEU A 179 53.34 -15.67 34.00
C LEU A 179 53.18 -16.96 34.81
N PHE A 180 52.40 -17.91 34.29
CA PHE A 180 52.25 -19.22 34.91
C PHE A 180 53.58 -19.98 34.98
N LEU A 181 54.38 -19.96 33.91
CA LEU A 181 55.70 -20.59 33.88
C LEU A 181 56.65 -19.96 34.92
N CYS A 182 56.70 -18.63 34.99
CA CYS A 182 57.50 -17.90 35.99
C CYS A 182 57.08 -18.27 37.42
N PHE A 183 55.77 -18.32 37.67
CA PHE A 183 55.22 -18.72 38.96
C PHE A 183 55.61 -20.16 39.33
N PHE A 184 55.53 -21.09 38.38
CA PHE A 184 55.94 -22.47 38.60
C PHE A 184 57.43 -22.59 38.95
N ILE A 185 58.29 -21.90 38.20
CA ILE A 185 59.74 -21.87 38.48
C ILE A 185 60.02 -21.31 39.87
N ALA A 186 59.37 -20.20 40.25
CA ALA A 186 59.52 -19.60 41.57
C ALA A 186 59.13 -20.58 42.70
N ASN A 187 58.01 -21.30 42.54
CA ASN A 187 57.58 -22.32 43.48
C ASN A 187 58.56 -23.49 43.60
N VAL A 188 59.12 -23.97 42.48
CA VAL A 188 60.15 -25.03 42.49
C VAL A 188 61.40 -24.57 43.23
N ILE A 189 61.85 -23.33 43.01
CA ILE A 189 62.99 -22.74 43.73
C ILE A 189 62.68 -22.65 45.23
N GLN A 190 61.50 -22.16 45.60
CA GLN A 190 61.07 -22.08 47.00
C GLN A 190 61.03 -23.47 47.66
N LEU A 191 60.48 -24.47 46.98
CA LEU A 191 60.43 -25.85 47.48
C LEU A 191 61.83 -26.44 47.68
N ARG A 192 62.75 -26.19 46.74
CA ARG A 192 64.15 -26.62 46.87
C ARG A 192 64.84 -25.94 48.06
N ARG A 193 64.67 -24.63 48.22
CA ARG A 193 65.21 -23.87 49.37
C ARG A 193 64.61 -24.36 50.69
N ALA A 194 63.30 -24.59 50.74
CA ALA A 194 62.62 -25.14 51.91
C ALA A 194 63.17 -26.52 52.26
N LYS A 195 63.28 -27.43 51.27
CA LYS A 195 63.87 -28.76 51.47
C LYS A 195 65.31 -28.70 51.99
N GLN A 196 66.11 -27.78 51.47
CA GLN A 196 67.49 -27.55 51.95
C GLN A 196 67.48 -27.01 53.39
N PHE A 197 66.60 -26.08 53.72
CA PHE A 197 66.42 -25.54 55.06
C PHE A 197 66.04 -26.65 56.07
N PHE A 198 65.03 -27.47 55.77
CA PHE A 198 64.62 -28.58 56.63
C PHE A 198 65.75 -29.60 56.87
N ARG A 199 66.52 -29.95 55.83
CA ARG A 199 67.72 -30.80 55.97
C ARG A 199 68.80 -30.16 56.85
N SER A 200 69.06 -28.86 56.69
CA SER A 200 70.07 -28.16 57.48
C SER A 200 69.72 -28.05 58.97
N LYS A 201 68.43 -27.96 59.29
CA LYS A 201 67.91 -27.88 60.65
C LYS A 201 67.65 -29.25 61.29
N LYS A 202 67.91 -30.37 60.59
CA LYS A 202 67.62 -31.75 61.03
C LYS A 202 66.18 -31.94 61.53
N LEU A 203 65.23 -31.21 60.93
CA LEU A 203 63.80 -31.33 61.24
C LEU A 203 63.13 -32.44 60.40
N LEU A 204 63.90 -33.07 59.51
CA LEU A 204 63.59 -34.20 58.63
C LEU A 204 64.85 -35.05 58.47
#